data_AF-A0A938VUE2-F1
#
_entry.id   AF-A0A938VUE2-F1
#
_cell.length_a   1.000
_cell.length_b   1.000
_cell.length_c   1.000
_cell.angle_alpha   90.00
_cell.angle_beta   90.00
_cell.angle_gamma   90.00
#
_symmetry.space_group_name_H-M   'P 1'
#
loop_
_entity.id
_entity.type
_entity.pdbx_description
1 polymer ?
#
loop_
_entity_poly.entity_id
_entity_poly.type
_entity_poly.pdbx_seq_one_letter_code
_entity_poly.pdbx_strand_id
1 'polypeptide(L)'
;MGFLAMGSERFLIQPAKGLKQLWRVLEALAVVQAKGHVPFGEFLSSSAPALGRGVSLVAVTPSAEPTWVVSLVQLAHRSIYPLAIAVDAASFGGAASNAAMDVAAKSAGIGFVGLQKGVAFTAIRPDATAMDREARQRASWPVAAAMA
;
A
#
# COMPACT_ATOMS: atom_id res chain seq x y z
N MET A 1 0.52 7.16 8.07
CA MET A 1 0.08 6.16 7.05
C MET A 1 -0.38 4.91 7.75
N GLY A 2 -1.45 4.27 7.28
CA GLY A 2 -1.88 2.94 7.72
C GLY A 2 -1.47 1.86 6.72
N PHE A 3 -1.59 0.60 7.11
CA PHE A 3 -1.31 -0.55 6.24
C PHE A 3 -2.34 -1.66 6.47
N LEU A 4 -2.79 -2.27 5.38
CA LEU A 4 -3.78 -3.32 5.33
C LEU A 4 -3.31 -4.35 4.31
N ALA A 5 -3.21 -5.62 4.69
CA ALA A 5 -2.89 -6.70 3.77
C ALA A 5 -3.63 -7.98 4.13
N MET A 6 -3.81 -8.83 3.12
CA MET A 6 -4.45 -10.13 3.25
C MET A 6 -3.52 -11.22 2.74
N GLY A 7 -3.02 -12.06 3.66
CA GLY A 7 -2.28 -13.28 3.34
C GLY A 7 -3.03 -14.50 3.84
N SER A 8 -2.33 -15.45 4.46
CA SER A 8 -2.96 -16.47 5.31
C SER A 8 -3.70 -15.85 6.51
N GLU A 9 -3.20 -14.71 6.98
CA GLU A 9 -3.80 -13.91 8.06
C GLU A 9 -3.95 -12.45 7.64
N ARG A 10 -4.85 -11.73 8.33
CA ARG A 10 -5.14 -10.32 8.05
C ARG A 10 -4.17 -9.44 8.81
N PHE A 11 -3.47 -8.57 8.09
CA PHE A 11 -2.57 -7.57 8.67
C PHE A 11 -3.27 -6.22 8.71
N LEU A 12 -3.36 -5.60 9.88
CA LEU A 12 -3.89 -4.25 10.06
C LEU A 12 -2.94 -3.43 10.95
N ILE A 13 -2.37 -2.38 10.37
CA ILE A 13 -1.62 -1.36 11.09
C ILE A 13 -2.38 -0.05 10.96
N GLN A 14 -2.93 0.41 12.08
CA GLN A 14 -3.68 1.65 12.12
C GLN A 14 -2.80 2.86 11.74
N PRO A 15 -3.37 3.90 11.10
CA PRO A 15 -2.62 5.10 10.75
C PRO A 15 -1.96 5.76 11.96
N ALA A 16 -0.64 5.92 11.89
CA ALA A 16 0.12 6.73 12.83
C ALA A 16 1.16 7.60 12.10
N LYS A 17 1.87 8.44 12.86
CA LYS A 17 2.91 9.37 12.38
C LYS A 17 4.31 8.92 12.83
N GLY A 18 5.33 9.43 12.16
CA GLY A 18 6.74 9.27 12.53
C GLY A 18 7.40 8.00 11.98
N LEU A 19 8.73 7.96 12.08
CA LEU A 19 9.55 6.88 11.50
C LEU A 19 9.27 5.50 12.08
N LYS A 20 8.87 5.40 13.37
CA LYS A 20 8.46 4.13 13.99
C LYS A 20 7.31 3.46 13.24
N GLN A 21 6.40 4.27 12.68
CA GLN A 21 5.28 3.72 11.91
C GLN A 21 5.76 3.10 10.60
N LEU A 22 6.74 3.70 9.92
CA LEU A 22 7.33 3.14 8.71
C LEU A 22 7.95 1.77 9.01
N TRP A 23 8.73 1.67 10.09
CA TRP A 23 9.34 0.40 10.51
C TRP A 23 8.31 -0.70 10.74
N ARG A 24 7.20 -0.41 11.43
CA ARG A 24 6.11 -1.39 11.63
C ARG A 24 5.52 -1.89 10.32
N VAL A 25 5.40 -1.02 9.32
CA VAL A 25 4.90 -1.40 7.99
C VAL A 25 5.93 -2.27 7.26
N LEU A 26 7.21 -1.90 7.30
CA LEU A 26 8.29 -2.69 6.69
C LEU A 26 8.44 -4.07 7.35
N GLU A 27 8.31 -4.17 8.67
CA GLU A 27 8.29 -5.42 9.42
C GLU A 27 7.13 -6.32 8.98
N ALA A 28 5.93 -5.75 8.84
CA ALA A 28 4.79 -6.51 8.31
C ALA A 28 5.00 -6.96 6.86
N LEU A 29 5.55 -6.09 6.01
CA LEU A 29 5.85 -6.42 4.61
C LEU A 29 6.94 -7.49 4.47
N ALA A 30 7.86 -7.61 5.42
CA ALA A 30 8.89 -8.64 5.41
C ALA A 30 8.33 -10.05 5.59
N VAL A 31 7.18 -10.19 6.26
CA VAL A 31 6.55 -11.49 6.55
C VAL A 31 5.30 -11.77 5.73
N VAL A 32 4.61 -10.72 5.25
CA VAL A 32 3.40 -10.84 4.45
C VAL A 32 3.69 -11.65 3.18
N GLN A 33 2.86 -12.68 2.97
CA GLN A 33 2.84 -13.45 1.73
C GLN A 33 1.44 -13.41 1.14
N ALA A 34 1.34 -13.09 -0.15
CA ALA A 34 0.09 -13.07 -0.91
C ALA A 34 -0.38 -14.49 -1.26
N LYS A 35 -0.52 -15.36 -0.25
CA LYS A 35 -1.00 -16.75 -0.35
C LYS A 35 -2.45 -16.92 0.12
N GLY A 36 -3.19 -15.82 0.26
CA GLY A 36 -4.59 -15.82 0.69
C GLY A 36 -5.54 -16.27 -0.42
N HIS A 37 -6.73 -16.71 -0.02
CA HIS A 37 -7.82 -17.12 -0.94
C HIS A 37 -8.86 -16.03 -1.16
N VAL A 38 -8.81 -14.95 -0.38
CA VAL A 38 -9.75 -13.84 -0.49
C VAL A 38 -9.39 -12.99 -1.72
N PRO A 39 -10.28 -12.85 -2.71
CA PRO A 39 -10.05 -12.01 -3.87
C PRO A 39 -9.79 -10.56 -3.46
N PHE A 40 -8.91 -9.87 -4.19
CA PHE A 40 -8.49 -8.52 -3.83
C PHE A 40 -9.66 -7.52 -3.83
N GLY A 41 -10.62 -7.66 -4.76
CA GLY A 41 -11.82 -6.84 -4.77
C GLY A 41 -12.69 -7.01 -3.53
N GLU A 42 -12.84 -8.24 -3.03
CA GLU A 42 -13.57 -8.54 -1.79
C GLU A 42 -12.82 -7.98 -0.56
N PHE A 43 -11.50 -8.09 -0.54
CA PHE A 43 -10.67 -7.49 0.50
C PHE A 43 -10.82 -5.96 0.57
N LEU A 44 -10.86 -5.28 -0.59
CA LEU A 44 -11.10 -3.83 -0.65
C LEU A 44 -12.48 -3.47 -0.12
N SER A 45 -13.52 -4.17 -0.56
CA SER A 45 -14.90 -3.91 -0.15
C SER A 45 -15.12 -4.17 1.34
N SER A 46 -14.59 -5.27 1.88
CA SER A 46 -14.66 -5.58 3.31
C SER A 46 -13.83 -4.64 4.18
N SER A 47 -12.79 -4.01 3.63
CA SER A 47 -11.97 -3.02 4.34
C SER A 47 -12.56 -1.61 4.28
N ALA A 48 -13.52 -1.37 3.39
CA ALA A 48 -14.15 -0.07 3.16
C ALA A 48 -14.74 0.61 4.42
N PRO A 49 -15.28 -0.10 5.42
CA PRO A 49 -15.74 0.53 6.67
C PRO A 49 -14.60 1.03 7.57
N ALA A 50 -13.42 0.43 7.49
CA ALA A 50 -12.24 0.83 8.27
C ALA A 50 -11.51 2.03 7.64
N LEU A 51 -11.81 2.37 6.38
CA LEU A 51 -11.25 3.52 5.69
C LEU A 51 -12.03 4.79 6.07
N GLY A 52 -11.32 5.81 6.51
CA GLY A 52 -11.87 7.15 6.71
C GLY A 52 -12.26 7.82 5.39
N ARG A 53 -12.98 8.95 5.47
CA ARG A 53 -13.26 9.82 4.31
C ARG A 53 -12.08 10.76 4.05
N GLY A 54 -11.94 11.20 2.80
CA GLY A 54 -10.90 12.16 2.41
C GLY A 54 -9.48 11.58 2.44
N VAL A 55 -9.35 10.25 2.47
CA VAL A 55 -8.05 9.56 2.55
C VAL A 55 -7.60 9.10 1.17
N SER A 56 -6.29 9.09 0.95
CA SER A 56 -5.70 8.42 -0.21
C SER A 56 -5.51 6.94 0.08
N LEU A 57 -5.85 6.09 -0.90
CA LEU A 57 -5.66 4.65 -0.83
C LEU A 57 -4.71 4.24 -1.95
N VAL A 58 -3.60 3.59 -1.60
CA VAL A 58 -2.72 2.95 -2.58
C VAL A 58 -3.01 1.45 -2.55
N ALA A 59 -3.58 0.93 -3.62
CA ALA A 59 -3.95 -0.47 -3.77
C ALA A 59 -2.87 -1.17 -4.60
N VAL A 60 -2.13 -2.09 -3.99
CA VAL A 60 -1.06 -2.85 -4.66
C VAL A 60 -1.53 -4.27 -4.88
N THR A 61 -1.52 -4.75 -6.13
CA THR A 61 -1.99 -6.11 -6.44
C THR A 61 -1.33 -6.70 -7.69
N PRO A 62 -1.02 -8.00 -7.69
CA PRO A 62 -0.67 -8.71 -8.92
C PRO A 62 -1.89 -9.26 -9.69
N SER A 63 -3.11 -9.10 -9.16
CA SER A 63 -4.31 -9.73 -9.72
C SER A 63 -4.71 -9.15 -11.08
N ALA A 64 -5.00 -10.05 -12.03
CA ALA A 64 -5.59 -9.73 -13.32
C ALA A 64 -7.13 -9.74 -13.31
N GLU A 65 -7.76 -9.96 -12.15
CA GLU A 65 -9.21 -10.03 -12.02
C GLU A 65 -9.85 -8.64 -12.01
N PRO A 66 -10.91 -8.37 -12.78
CA PRO A 66 -11.51 -7.02 -12.88
C PRO A 66 -12.24 -6.54 -11.61
N THR A 67 -12.58 -7.43 -10.69
CA THR A 67 -13.42 -7.11 -9.53
C THR A 67 -12.83 -6.02 -8.64
N TRP A 68 -11.50 -5.95 -8.53
CA TRP A 68 -10.86 -4.91 -7.71
C TRP A 68 -10.99 -3.51 -8.33
N VAL A 69 -11.05 -3.38 -9.65
CA VAL A 69 -11.29 -2.07 -10.31
C VAL A 69 -12.66 -1.55 -9.90
N VAL A 70 -13.68 -2.42 -9.92
CA VAL A 70 -15.04 -2.09 -9.49
C VAL A 70 -15.06 -1.66 -8.02
N SER A 71 -14.36 -2.38 -7.15
CA SER A 71 -14.24 -2.00 -5.73
C SER A 71 -13.59 -0.63 -5.55
N LEU A 72 -12.53 -0.30 -6.31
CA LEU A 72 -11.90 1.02 -6.25
C LEU A 72 -12.83 2.14 -6.69
N VAL A 73 -13.66 1.93 -7.71
CA VAL A 73 -14.68 2.90 -8.13
C VAL A 73 -15.68 3.14 -7.00
N GLN A 74 -16.16 2.08 -6.34
CA GLN A 74 -17.07 2.21 -5.19
C GLN A 74 -16.43 3.00 -4.03
N LEU A 75 -15.14 2.78 -3.76
CA LEU A 75 -14.40 3.56 -2.78
C LEU A 75 -14.26 5.03 -3.19
N ALA A 76 -14.01 5.30 -4.48
CA ALA A 76 -13.93 6.66 -5.01
C ALA A 76 -15.23 7.46 -4.77
N HIS A 77 -16.39 6.83 -4.99
CA HIS A 77 -17.69 7.44 -4.69
C HIS A 77 -17.90 7.78 -3.20
N ARG A 78 -17.12 7.18 -2.29
CA ARG A 78 -17.14 7.44 -0.85
C ARG A 78 -16.09 8.46 -0.40
N SER A 79 -15.57 9.26 -1.33
CA SER A 79 -14.53 10.28 -1.08
C SER A 79 -13.20 9.68 -0.59
N ILE A 80 -12.87 8.48 -1.05
CA ILE A 80 -11.51 7.91 -0.95
C ILE A 80 -10.83 8.17 -2.29
N TYR A 81 -9.54 8.45 -2.28
CA TYR A 81 -8.77 8.75 -3.50
C TYR A 81 -7.87 7.55 -3.83
N PRO A 82 -8.36 6.55 -4.61
CA PRO A 82 -7.60 5.36 -4.92
C PRO A 82 -6.55 5.59 -6.03
N LEU A 83 -5.40 4.96 -5.84
CA LEU A 83 -4.36 4.74 -6.85
C LEU A 83 -4.05 3.24 -6.89
N ALA A 84 -4.22 2.62 -8.05
CA ALA A 84 -3.84 1.23 -8.26
C ALA A 84 -2.37 1.15 -8.71
N ILE A 85 -1.59 0.32 -8.02
CA ILE A 85 -0.26 -0.13 -8.44
C ILE A 85 -0.40 -1.61 -8.79
N ALA A 86 -0.44 -1.90 -10.09
CA ALA A 86 -0.67 -3.24 -10.59
C ALA A 86 0.65 -3.90 -10.98
N VAL A 87 1.03 -4.97 -10.28
CA VAL A 87 2.25 -5.73 -10.58
C VAL A 87 1.91 -6.77 -11.64
N ASP A 88 2.45 -6.64 -12.84
CA ASP A 88 2.18 -7.58 -13.94
C ASP A 88 2.83 -8.93 -13.65
N ALA A 89 2.06 -9.85 -13.08
CA ALA A 89 2.57 -11.16 -12.67
C ALA A 89 3.23 -11.93 -13.82
N ALA A 90 2.72 -11.79 -15.05
CA ALA A 90 3.32 -12.40 -16.25
C ALA A 90 4.79 -12.00 -16.45
N SER A 91 5.14 -10.73 -16.19
CA SER A 91 6.52 -10.27 -16.30
C SER A 91 7.48 -10.89 -15.28
N PHE A 92 6.94 -11.45 -14.19
CA PHE A 92 7.68 -12.16 -13.14
C PHE A 92 7.57 -13.70 -13.26
N GLY A 93 7.02 -14.22 -14.37
CA GLY A 93 6.84 -15.66 -14.61
C GLY A 93 5.51 -16.23 -14.07
N GLY A 94 4.58 -15.38 -13.65
CA GLY A 94 3.21 -15.75 -13.31
C GLY A 94 2.34 -16.02 -14.54
N ALA A 95 1.15 -16.58 -14.32
CA ALA A 95 0.30 -17.08 -15.39
C ALA A 95 -0.54 -16.00 -16.10
N ALA A 96 -0.88 -14.90 -15.43
CA ALA A 96 -1.82 -13.91 -15.94
C ALA A 96 -1.19 -12.52 -16.00
N SER A 97 -1.38 -11.83 -17.13
CA SER A 97 -1.07 -10.42 -17.24
C SER A 97 -2.28 -9.58 -16.86
N ASN A 98 -2.02 -8.44 -16.23
CA ASN A 98 -3.05 -7.46 -15.86
C ASN A 98 -3.12 -6.27 -16.82
N ALA A 99 -2.53 -6.36 -18.02
CA ALA A 99 -2.55 -5.26 -19.00
C ALA A 99 -3.97 -4.75 -19.33
N ALA A 100 -4.96 -5.65 -19.38
CA ALA A 100 -6.36 -5.27 -19.59
C ALA A 100 -6.93 -4.40 -18.46
N MET A 101 -6.37 -4.50 -17.25
CA MET A 101 -6.80 -3.71 -16.09
C MET A 101 -6.37 -2.26 -16.18
N ASP A 102 -5.31 -1.94 -16.94
CA ASP A 102 -4.91 -0.55 -17.20
C ASP A 102 -6.04 0.20 -17.93
N VAL A 103 -6.55 -0.40 -19.01
CA VAL A 103 -7.66 0.15 -19.79
C VAL A 103 -8.90 0.28 -18.91
N ALA A 104 -9.28 -0.78 -18.18
CA ALA A 104 -10.45 -0.77 -17.32
C ALA A 104 -10.38 0.31 -16.22
N ALA A 105 -9.22 0.43 -15.54
CA ALA A 105 -9.00 1.42 -14.49
C ALA A 105 -9.06 2.85 -15.04
N LYS A 106 -8.37 3.12 -16.15
CA LYS A 106 -8.37 4.45 -16.79
C LYS A 106 -9.76 4.85 -17.29
N SER A 107 -10.48 3.95 -17.94
CA SER A 107 -11.86 4.20 -18.39
C SER A 107 -12.82 4.48 -17.23
N ALA A 108 -12.54 3.92 -16.05
CA ALA A 108 -13.30 4.17 -14.82
C ALA A 108 -12.81 5.39 -14.01
N GLY A 109 -11.82 6.14 -14.51
CA GLY A 109 -11.27 7.31 -13.82
C GLY A 109 -10.38 6.97 -12.61
N ILE A 110 -9.91 5.72 -12.50
CA ILE A 110 -9.02 5.26 -11.43
C ILE A 110 -7.57 5.44 -11.88
N GLY A 111 -6.76 6.07 -11.02
CA GLY A 111 -5.31 6.16 -11.26
C GLY A 111 -4.69 4.77 -11.31
N PHE A 112 -3.83 4.53 -12.30
CA PHE A 112 -3.20 3.23 -12.53
C PHE A 112 -1.72 3.38 -12.84
N VAL A 113 -0.89 2.58 -12.16
CA VAL A 113 0.53 2.44 -12.42
C VAL A 113 0.82 0.96 -12.61
N GLY A 114 1.16 0.57 -13.85
CA GLY A 114 1.62 -0.79 -14.16
C GLY A 114 3.09 -0.96 -13.81
N LEU A 115 3.42 -2.03 -13.08
CA LEU A 115 4.79 -2.40 -12.74
C LEU A 115 5.13 -3.73 -13.41
N GLN A 116 6.19 -3.71 -14.23
CA GLN A 116 6.75 -4.91 -14.85
C GLN A 116 8.14 -5.20 -14.29
N LYS A 117 8.60 -6.44 -14.45
CA LYS A 117 9.96 -6.83 -14.10
C LYS A 117 10.98 -5.95 -14.84
N GLY A 118 11.95 -5.43 -14.09
CA GLY A 118 13.01 -4.57 -14.64
C GLY A 118 12.66 -3.07 -14.66
N VAL A 119 11.49 -2.66 -14.13
CA VAL A 119 11.18 -1.24 -13.99
C VAL A 119 12.20 -0.58 -13.05
N ALA A 120 12.79 0.52 -13.50
CA ALA A 120 13.68 1.33 -12.67
C ALA A 120 12.83 2.22 -11.75
N PHE A 121 13.12 2.17 -10.45
CA PHE A 121 12.51 3.09 -9.48
C PHE A 121 13.55 4.09 -8.98
N THR A 122 13.19 5.37 -9.01
CA THR A 122 13.95 6.40 -8.30
C THR A 122 13.38 6.48 -6.89
N ALA A 123 14.20 6.10 -5.89
CA ALA A 123 13.85 6.37 -4.51
C ALA A 123 13.75 7.89 -4.33
N ILE A 124 12.56 8.38 -4.00
CA ILE A 124 12.41 9.74 -3.51
C ILE A 124 13.03 9.72 -2.11
N ARG A 125 14.30 10.12 -2.02
CA ARG A 125 15.01 10.21 -0.75
C ARG A 125 14.20 11.15 0.15
N PRO A 126 13.73 10.71 1.33
CA PRO A 126 13.17 11.64 2.31
C PRO A 126 14.25 12.69 2.60
N ASP A 127 13.86 13.95 2.76
CA ASP A 127 14.81 15.03 2.98
C ASP A 127 15.70 14.68 4.18
N ALA A 128 17.02 14.66 3.97
CA ALA A 128 17.97 14.34 5.05
C ALA A 128 17.81 15.29 6.26
N THR A 129 17.27 16.49 6.01
CA THR A 129 16.91 17.50 7.00
C THR A 129 15.76 17.12 7.93
N ALA A 130 14.84 16.22 7.55
CA ALA A 130 13.83 15.70 8.47
C ALA A 130 14.38 14.57 9.34
N MET A 131 15.22 13.70 8.75
CA MET A 131 15.88 12.61 9.49
C MET A 131 16.88 13.16 10.52
N ASP A 132 17.64 14.19 10.20
CA ASP A 132 18.57 14.86 11.13
C ASP A 132 17.83 15.56 12.29
N ARG A 133 16.64 16.11 12.02
CA ARG A 133 15.79 16.71 13.06
C ARG A 133 15.24 15.65 14.03
N GLU A 134 14.77 14.52 13.53
CA GLU A 134 14.31 13.40 14.37
C GLU A 134 15.48 12.74 15.14
N ALA A 135 16.66 12.62 14.54
CA ALA A 135 17.85 12.10 15.21
C ALA A 135 18.30 13.01 16.36
N ARG A 136 18.29 14.34 16.15
CA ARG A 136 18.56 15.34 17.21
C ARG A 136 17.49 15.31 18.31
N GLN A 137 16.22 15.11 17.96
CA GLN A 137 15.12 14.98 18.93
C GLN A 137 15.21 13.69 19.77
N ARG A 138 15.70 12.58 19.19
CA ARG A 138 16.00 11.35 19.92
C ARG A 138 17.19 11.53 20.88
N ALA A 139 18.21 12.28 20.47
CA ALA A 139 19.35 12.62 21.31
C ALA A 139 18.98 13.56 22.48
N SER A 140 17.93 14.37 22.34
CA SER A 140 17.43 15.27 23.38
C SER A 140 16.36 14.67 24.30
N TRP A 141 16.08 13.36 24.23
CA TRP A 141 15.01 12.72 24.98
C TRP A 141 15.49 12.28 26.40
N PRO A 142 14.85 12.75 27.49
CA PRO A 142 15.35 12.54 28.87
C PRO A 142 15.34 11.08 29.36
N VAL A 143 14.65 10.17 28.68
CA VAL A 143 14.66 8.71 28.98
C VAL A 143 15.99 8.04 28.60
N ALA A 144 16.79 8.63 27.69
CA ALA A 144 18.12 8.10 27.39
C ALA A 144 19.14 8.30 28.54
N ALA A 145 18.90 9.26 29.43
CA ALA A 145 19.73 9.51 30.62
C ALA A 145 19.38 8.63 31.83
N ALA A 146 18.26 7.89 31.78
CA ALA A 146 17.78 7.06 32.89
C ALA A 146 18.06 5.55 32.71
N MET A 147 18.82 5.17 31.68
CA MET A 147 19.18 3.77 31.38
C MET A 147 20.69 3.54 31.14
N ALA A 148 21.54 4.45 31.63
CA ALA A 148 22.99 4.27 31.71
C ALA A 148 23.43 4.37 33.17
#